data_AF-I3CEW5-F1
#
_entry.id   AF-I3CEW5-F1
#
_cell.length_a   1.000
_cell.length_b   1.000
_cell.length_c   1.000
_cell.angle_alpha   90.00
_cell.angle_beta   90.00
_cell.angle_gamma   90.00
#
_symmetry.space_group_name_H-M   'P 1'
#
loop_
_entity.id
_entity.type
_entity.pdbx_description
1 polymer ?
#
loop_
_entity_poly.entity_id
_entity_poly.type
_entity_poly.pdbx_seq_one_letter_code
_entity_poly.pdbx_strand_id
1 'polypeptide(L)'
;MLSEKAKNIVKATTPIIEEKGIEIAQRMYDILFMQHPELKKLFANAPKTQPAILAQAILAYCNNIDKLDVLTAAIEEITNKHVATQVKAEHYPLVGNAILQAIQDVVGSAATPEVLEGWAEAYQFLADVLIQIEAKKYASLS
;
A
#
# COMPACT_ATOMS: atom_id res chain seq x y z
N MET A 1 -2.02 -15.32 -7.43
CA MET A 1 -1.47 -14.53 -8.56
C MET A 1 -2.44 -13.41 -8.83
N LEU A 2 -1.94 -12.24 -9.22
CA LEU A 2 -2.79 -11.09 -9.54
C LEU A 2 -3.51 -11.31 -10.88
N SER A 3 -4.82 -11.08 -10.93
CA SER A 3 -5.65 -11.26 -12.11
C SER A 3 -5.33 -10.24 -13.21
N GLU A 4 -5.52 -10.64 -14.47
CA GLU A 4 -5.37 -9.70 -15.61
C GLU A 4 -6.36 -8.53 -15.52
N LYS A 5 -7.54 -8.76 -14.94
CA LYS A 5 -8.51 -7.70 -14.67
C LYS A 5 -7.93 -6.66 -13.71
N ALA A 6 -7.40 -7.07 -12.56
CA ALA A 6 -6.79 -6.17 -11.59
C ALA A 6 -5.59 -5.44 -12.17
N LYS A 7 -4.72 -6.12 -12.92
CA LYS A 7 -3.59 -5.48 -13.62
C LYS A 7 -4.05 -4.39 -14.59
N ASN A 8 -5.09 -4.67 -15.38
CA ASN A 8 -5.63 -3.70 -16.33
C ASN A 8 -6.25 -2.49 -15.64
N ILE A 9 -6.94 -2.69 -14.52
CA ILE A 9 -7.48 -1.61 -13.68
C ILE A 9 -6.35 -0.74 -13.12
N VAL A 10 -5.33 -1.36 -12.53
CA VAL A 10 -4.16 -0.65 -12.00
C VAL A 10 -3.52 0.19 -13.11
N LYS A 11 -3.23 -0.40 -14.28
CA LYS A 11 -2.68 0.31 -15.44
C LYS A 11 -3.54 1.48 -15.91
N ALA A 12 -4.85 1.28 -16.00
CA ALA A 12 -5.78 2.32 -16.45
C ALA A 12 -5.89 3.48 -15.44
N THR A 13 -5.63 3.22 -14.17
CA THR A 13 -5.71 4.21 -13.09
C THR A 13 -4.36 4.80 -12.68
N THR A 14 -3.23 4.27 -13.19
CA THR A 14 -1.87 4.80 -12.96
C THR A 14 -1.76 6.31 -13.18
N PRO A 15 -2.29 6.93 -14.26
CA PRO A 15 -2.17 8.38 -14.45
C PRO A 15 -2.81 9.19 -13.32
N ILE A 16 -3.87 8.67 -12.70
CA ILE A 16 -4.52 9.30 -11.55
C ILE A 16 -3.61 9.21 -10.32
N ILE A 17 -2.91 8.09 -10.15
CA ILE A 17 -1.94 7.91 -9.07
C ILE A 17 -0.71 8.81 -9.28
N GLU A 18 -0.27 9.02 -10.52
CA GLU A 18 0.80 9.96 -10.84
C GLU A 18 0.43 11.40 -10.47
N GLU A 19 -0.79 11.82 -10.79
CA GLU A 19 -1.28 13.17 -10.50
C GLU A 19 -1.62 13.37 -9.01
N LYS A 20 -2.28 12.40 -8.39
CA LYS A 20 -2.92 12.55 -7.06
C LYS A 20 -2.35 11.65 -5.98
N GLY A 21 -1.29 10.88 -6.25
CA GLY A 21 -0.77 9.87 -5.32
C GLY A 21 -0.40 10.41 -3.94
N ILE A 22 0.14 11.62 -3.85
CA ILE A 22 0.46 12.26 -2.57
C ILE A 22 -0.80 12.62 -1.80
N GLU A 23 -1.83 13.14 -2.48
CA GLU A 23 -3.12 13.48 -1.86
C GLU A 23 -3.82 12.20 -1.35
N ILE A 24 -3.82 11.13 -2.14
CA ILE A 24 -4.33 9.81 -1.74
C ILE A 24 -3.59 9.30 -0.50
N ALA A 25 -2.25 9.38 -0.48
CA ALA A 25 -1.45 8.92 0.65
C ALA A 25 -1.71 9.75 1.93
N GLN A 26 -1.87 11.07 1.81
CA GLN A 26 -2.23 11.94 2.93
C GLN A 26 -3.61 11.57 3.47
N ARG A 27 -4.60 11.44 2.56
CA ARG A 27 -5.96 11.08 2.93
C ARG A 27 -6.04 9.72 3.60
N MET A 28 -5.25 8.74 3.12
CA MET A 28 -5.12 7.44 3.74
C MET A 28 -4.65 7.55 5.19
N TYR A 29 -3.60 8.32 5.46
CA TYR A 29 -3.12 8.51 6.84
C TYR A 29 -4.16 9.18 7.75
N ASP A 30 -4.89 10.17 7.24
CA ASP A 30 -5.97 10.82 8.00
C ASP A 30 -7.05 9.80 8.40
N ILE A 31 -7.48 8.97 7.44
CA ILE A 31 -8.48 7.91 7.66
C ILE A 31 -7.95 6.87 8.65
N LEU A 32 -6.74 6.35 8.41
CA LEU A 32 -6.12 5.32 9.23
C LEU A 32 -6.00 5.77 10.68
N PHE A 33 -5.54 7.00 10.92
CA PHE A 33 -5.32 7.50 12.27
C PHE A 33 -6.57 8.01 12.98
N MET A 34 -7.63 8.32 12.22
CA MET A 34 -8.95 8.58 12.77
C MET A 34 -9.62 7.28 13.24
N GLN A 35 -9.52 6.21 12.45
CA GLN A 35 -10.14 4.91 12.76
C GLN A 35 -9.32 4.06 13.73
N HIS A 36 -7.99 4.15 13.64
CA HIS A 36 -7.00 3.35 14.35
C HIS A 36 -5.92 4.22 14.99
N PRO A 37 -6.26 5.09 15.97
CA PRO A 37 -5.31 6.01 16.60
C PRO A 37 -4.12 5.30 17.28
N GLU A 38 -4.27 4.03 17.67
CA GLU A 38 -3.22 3.17 18.21
C GLU A 38 -2.04 2.98 17.25
N LEU A 39 -2.29 2.98 15.94
CA LEU A 39 -1.27 2.77 14.92
C LEU A 39 -0.32 3.96 14.78
N LYS A 40 -0.67 5.15 15.28
CA LYS A 40 0.22 6.33 15.28
C LYS A 40 1.59 6.03 15.90
N LYS A 41 1.65 5.10 16.87
CA LYS A 41 2.91 4.70 17.52
C LYS A 41 3.90 4.06 16.55
N LEU A 42 3.42 3.31 15.56
CA LEU A 42 4.27 2.69 14.53
C LEU A 42 4.92 3.75 13.61
N PHE A 43 4.34 4.95 13.56
CA PHE A 43 4.80 6.07 12.73
C PHE A 43 5.48 7.18 13.55
N ALA A 44 5.78 6.96 14.84
CA ALA A 44 6.36 7.99 15.71
C ALA A 44 7.68 8.58 15.18
N ASN A 45 8.47 7.78 14.44
CA ASN A 45 9.73 8.18 13.83
C ASN A 45 9.63 8.34 12.30
N ALA A 46 8.42 8.32 11.74
CA ALA A 46 8.24 8.48 10.30
C ALA A 46 8.57 9.92 9.90
N PRO A 47 9.27 10.14 8.77
CA PRO A 47 9.56 11.49 8.29
C PRO A 47 8.27 12.19 7.85
N LYS A 48 8.27 13.53 7.85
CA LYS A 48 7.13 14.31 7.31
C LYS A 48 6.84 14.01 5.83
N THR A 49 7.83 13.49 5.11
CA THR A 49 7.74 13.07 3.70
C THR A 49 7.15 11.66 3.54
N GLN A 50 6.74 10.99 4.63
CA GLN A 50 6.19 9.63 4.58
C GLN A 50 5.03 9.45 3.58
N PRO A 51 4.07 10.40 3.44
CA PRO A 51 3.05 10.29 2.39
C PRO A 51 3.63 10.26 0.97
N ALA A 52 4.67 11.06 0.71
CA ALA A 52 5.33 11.06 -0.60
C ALA A 52 6.12 9.76 -0.84
N ILE A 53 6.76 9.21 0.20
CA ILE A 53 7.43 7.90 0.13
C ILE A 53 6.43 6.80 -0.22
N LEU A 54 5.27 6.79 0.44
CA LEU A 54 4.21 5.82 0.15
C LEU A 54 3.67 5.99 -1.28
N ALA A 55 3.37 7.23 -1.70
CA ALA A 55 2.88 7.51 -3.04
C ALA A 55 3.85 7.01 -4.12
N GLN A 56 5.16 7.23 -3.92
CA GLN A 56 6.20 6.73 -4.82
C GLN A 56 6.27 5.20 -4.85
N ALA A 57 6.12 4.54 -3.70
CA ALA A 57 6.08 3.07 -3.64
C ALA A 57 4.87 2.50 -4.39
N ILE A 58 3.68 3.10 -4.22
CA ILE A 58 2.47 2.69 -4.94
C ILE A 58 2.63 2.93 -6.44
N LEU A 59 3.19 4.08 -6.84
CA LEU A 59 3.43 4.38 -8.25
C LEU A 59 4.43 3.41 -8.88
N ALA A 60 5.53 3.10 -8.18
CA ALA A 60 6.49 2.09 -8.62
C ALA A 60 5.83 0.71 -8.80
N TYR A 61 4.91 0.34 -7.90
CA TYR A 61 4.13 -0.88 -8.03
C TYR A 61 3.23 -0.86 -9.28
N CYS A 62 2.52 0.25 -9.53
CA CYS A 62 1.69 0.41 -10.72
C CYS A 62 2.49 0.29 -12.02
N ASN A 63 3.64 0.98 -12.09
CA ASN A 63 4.50 1.02 -13.26
C ASN A 63 5.16 -0.32 -13.58
N ASN A 64 5.21 -1.24 -12.61
CA ASN A 64 5.84 -2.55 -12.76
C ASN A 64 4.85 -3.70 -12.54
N ILE A 65 3.53 -3.46 -12.64
CA ILE A 65 2.50 -4.44 -12.30
C ILE A 65 2.56 -5.74 -13.13
N ASP A 66 3.13 -5.67 -14.35
CA ASP A 66 3.35 -6.82 -15.23
C ASP A 66 4.71 -7.50 -14.99
N LYS A 67 5.63 -6.88 -14.23
CA LYS A 67 7.00 -7.33 -13.99
C LYS A 67 7.45 -7.05 -12.55
N LEU A 68 6.78 -7.67 -11.58
CA LEU A 68 6.97 -7.38 -10.16
C LEU A 68 8.33 -7.85 -9.59
N ASP A 69 9.05 -8.73 -10.29
CA ASP A 69 10.39 -9.19 -9.91
C ASP A 69 11.40 -8.04 -9.78
N VAL A 70 11.21 -6.94 -10.51
CA VAL A 70 12.08 -5.76 -10.42
C VAL A 70 11.96 -5.03 -9.08
N LEU A 71 10.87 -5.25 -8.33
CA LEU A 71 10.63 -4.61 -7.04
C LEU A 71 11.28 -5.36 -5.88
N THR A 72 12.00 -6.46 -6.13
CA THR A 72 12.60 -7.31 -5.08
C THR A 72 13.43 -6.50 -4.08
N ALA A 73 14.28 -5.59 -4.55
CA ALA A 73 15.11 -4.76 -3.67
C ALA A 73 14.26 -3.79 -2.82
N ALA A 74 13.22 -3.19 -3.40
CA ALA A 74 12.31 -2.30 -2.69
C ALA A 74 11.48 -3.05 -1.64
N ILE A 75 11.00 -4.25 -1.98
CA ILE A 75 10.28 -5.16 -1.06
C ILE A 75 11.16 -5.51 0.14
N GLU A 76 12.43 -5.84 -0.10
CA GLU A 76 13.38 -6.14 0.97
C GLU A 76 13.60 -4.93 1.90
N GLU A 77 13.74 -3.71 1.34
CA GLU A 77 13.86 -2.50 2.14
C GLU A 77 12.60 -2.20 2.97
N ILE A 78 11.42 -2.33 2.36
CA ILE A 78 10.13 -2.12 3.03
C ILE A 78 9.96 -3.08 4.20
N THR A 79 10.16 -4.38 3.95
CA THR A 79 9.99 -5.42 4.97
C THR A 79 10.98 -5.29 6.12
N ASN A 80 12.22 -4.86 5.85
CA ASN A 80 13.20 -4.53 6.91
C ASN A 80 12.72 -3.37 7.79
N LYS A 81 12.19 -2.30 7.19
CA LYS A 81 11.61 -1.17 7.94
C LYS A 81 10.40 -1.59 8.76
N HIS A 82 9.48 -2.34 8.16
CA HIS A 82 8.27 -2.85 8.80
C HIS A 82 8.60 -3.73 10.02
N VAL A 83 9.56 -4.64 9.91
CA VAL A 83 10.00 -5.46 11.03
C VAL A 83 10.56 -4.60 12.16
N ALA A 84 11.42 -3.62 11.82
CA ALA A 84 12.02 -2.69 12.79
C ALA A 84 10.99 -1.81 13.49
N THR A 85 9.89 -1.44 12.81
CA THR A 85 8.77 -0.67 13.39
C THR A 85 7.67 -1.54 13.97
N GLN A 86 7.86 -2.86 14.05
CA GLN A 86 6.92 -3.82 14.63
C GLN A 86 5.58 -3.95 13.89
N VAL A 87 5.55 -3.73 12.57
CA VAL A 87 4.37 -3.99 11.74
C VAL A 87 4.02 -5.48 11.76
N LYS A 88 2.74 -5.80 11.89
CA LYS A 88 2.19 -7.16 11.98
C LYS A 88 1.17 -7.40 10.87
N ALA A 89 0.91 -8.68 10.58
CA ALA A 89 -0.07 -9.09 9.58
C ALA A 89 -1.46 -8.48 9.83
N GLU A 90 -1.87 -8.32 11.09
CA GLU A 90 -3.14 -7.71 11.47
C GLU A 90 -3.27 -6.22 11.13
N HIS A 91 -2.16 -5.51 10.87
CA HIS A 91 -2.20 -4.11 10.45
C HIS A 91 -2.56 -3.94 8.96
N TYR A 92 -2.29 -4.94 8.11
CA TYR A 92 -2.50 -4.83 6.66
C TYR A 92 -3.97 -4.60 6.28
N PRO A 93 -4.96 -5.35 6.82
CA PRO A 93 -6.36 -5.05 6.54
C PRO A 93 -6.77 -3.61 6.88
N LEU A 94 -6.22 -3.05 7.96
CA LEU A 94 -6.52 -1.67 8.41
C LEU A 94 -5.98 -0.64 7.41
N VAL A 95 -4.74 -0.82 6.96
CA VAL A 95 -4.11 0.03 5.95
C VAL A 95 -4.80 -0.12 4.59
N GLY A 96 -5.14 -1.34 4.19
CA GLY A 96 -5.85 -1.62 2.94
C GLY A 96 -7.20 -0.91 2.87
N ASN A 97 -8.00 -1.00 3.93
CA ASN A 97 -9.27 -0.28 4.01
C ASN A 97 -9.09 1.24 3.90
N ALA A 98 -8.09 1.80 4.59
CA ALA A 98 -7.79 3.23 4.52
C ALA A 98 -7.33 3.66 3.11
N ILE A 99 -6.53 2.85 2.40
CA ILE A 99 -6.10 3.12 1.02
C ILE A 99 -7.30 3.14 0.08
N LEU A 100 -8.17 2.12 0.14
CA LEU A 100 -9.33 2.04 -0.75
C LEU A 100 -10.30 3.19 -0.52
N GLN A 101 -10.54 3.57 0.74
CA GLN A 101 -11.36 4.72 1.07
C GLN A 101 -10.71 6.04 0.60
N ALA A 102 -9.39 6.18 0.73
CA ALA A 102 -8.68 7.36 0.23
C ALA A 102 -8.73 7.48 -1.30
N ILE A 103 -8.60 6.36 -2.02
CA ILE A 103 -8.80 6.33 -3.48
C ILE A 103 -10.22 6.80 -3.80
N GLN A 104 -11.24 6.28 -3.11
CA GLN A 104 -12.62 6.69 -3.33
C GLN A 104 -12.84 8.19 -3.08
N ASP A 105 -12.31 8.72 -1.98
CA ASP A 105 -12.46 10.15 -1.61
C ASP A 105 -11.79 11.09 -2.63
N VAL A 106 -10.60 10.74 -3.13
CA VAL A 106 -9.78 11.62 -3.98
C VAL A 106 -10.11 11.47 -5.47
N VAL A 107 -10.44 10.25 -5.90
CA VAL A 107 -10.77 9.93 -7.31
C VAL A 107 -12.26 10.16 -7.59
N GLY A 108 -13.11 10.10 -6.57
CA GLY A 108 -14.54 10.39 -6.68
C GLY A 108 -15.27 9.39 -7.57
N SER A 109 -16.09 9.88 -8.50
CA SER A 109 -16.94 9.04 -9.36
C SER A 109 -16.17 8.08 -10.28
N ALA A 110 -14.88 8.31 -10.51
CA ALA A 110 -14.03 7.41 -11.28
C ALA A 110 -13.58 6.17 -10.47
N ALA A 111 -13.69 6.18 -9.14
CA ALA A 111 -13.48 5.02 -8.29
C ALA A 111 -14.76 4.15 -8.26
N THR A 112 -15.09 3.56 -9.40
CA THR A 112 -16.24 2.64 -9.51
C THR A 112 -16.02 1.39 -8.65
N PRO A 113 -17.08 0.62 -8.32
CA PRO A 113 -16.93 -0.63 -7.56
C PRO A 113 -15.92 -1.59 -8.20
N GLU A 114 -15.93 -1.69 -9.52
CA GLU A 114 -14.97 -2.52 -10.27
C GLU A 114 -13.53 -2.03 -10.10
N VAL A 115 -13.30 -0.71 -10.14
CA VAL A 115 -11.97 -0.13 -9.89
C VAL A 115 -11.50 -0.44 -8.48
N LEU A 116 -12.36 -0.25 -7.48
CA LEU A 116 -12.05 -0.53 -6.07
C LEU A 116 -11.76 -2.02 -5.83
N GLU A 117 -12.51 -2.93 -6.46
CA GLU A 117 -12.23 -4.38 -6.41
C GLU A 117 -10.87 -4.72 -7.01
N GLY A 118 -10.52 -4.14 -8.17
CA GLY A 118 -9.20 -4.34 -8.77
C GLY A 118 -8.05 -3.84 -7.89
N TRP A 119 -8.22 -2.67 -7.26
CA TRP A 119 -7.25 -2.14 -6.30
C TRP A 119 -7.18 -2.97 -5.02
N ALA A 120 -8.30 -3.51 -4.53
CA ALA A 120 -8.33 -4.39 -3.37
C ALA A 120 -7.54 -5.68 -3.64
N GLU A 121 -7.73 -6.28 -4.82
CA GLU A 121 -6.96 -7.46 -5.23
C GLU A 121 -5.46 -7.16 -5.35
N ALA A 122 -5.10 -6.03 -5.98
CA ALA A 122 -3.72 -5.60 -6.13
C ALA A 122 -3.04 -5.32 -4.78
N TYR A 123 -3.73 -4.65 -3.86
CA TYR A 123 -3.27 -4.43 -2.51
C TYR A 123 -3.05 -5.76 -1.77
N GLN A 124 -4.05 -6.65 -1.79
CA GLN A 124 -3.97 -7.92 -1.08
C GLN A 124 -2.81 -8.77 -1.60
N PHE A 125 -2.59 -8.78 -2.91
CA PHE A 125 -1.45 -9.48 -3.51
C PHE A 125 -0.11 -8.98 -2.94
N LEU A 126 0.09 -7.67 -2.89
CA LEU A 126 1.33 -7.10 -2.35
C LEU A 126 1.44 -7.33 -0.83
N ALA A 127 0.34 -7.19 -0.10
CA ALA A 127 0.28 -7.45 1.34
C ALA A 127 0.71 -8.89 1.66
N ASP A 128 0.19 -9.89 0.94
CA ASP A 128 0.55 -11.29 1.14
C ASP A 128 2.05 -11.54 0.94
N VAL A 129 2.66 -10.90 -0.06
CA VAL A 129 4.10 -10.99 -0.32
C VAL A 129 4.91 -10.40 0.84
N LEU A 130 4.55 -9.20 1.29
CA LEU A 130 5.24 -8.51 2.39
C LEU A 130 5.10 -9.30 3.70
N ILE A 131 3.89 -9.74 4.04
CA ILE A 131 3.60 -10.54 5.24
C ILE A 131 4.44 -11.82 5.27
N GLN A 132 4.55 -12.55 4.15
CA GLN A 132 5.33 -13.78 4.08
C GLN A 132 6.82 -13.54 4.34
N ILE A 133 7.37 -12.45 3.82
CA ILE A 133 8.79 -12.09 4.01
C ILE A 133 9.03 -11.63 5.44
N GLU A 134 8.15 -10.78 5.98
CA GLU A 134 8.22 -10.28 7.36
C GLU A 134 8.10 -11.42 8.38
N ALA A 135 7.22 -12.39 8.15
CA ALA A 135 7.10 -13.57 9.00
C ALA A 135 8.40 -14.36 9.09
N LYS A 136 9.11 -14.55 7.97
CA LYS A 136 10.44 -15.20 7.96
C LYS A 136 11.48 -14.38 8.72
N LYS A 137 11.48 -13.06 8.54
CA LYS A 137 12.38 -12.16 9.26
C LYS A 137 12.13 -12.22 10.77
N TYR A 138 10.87 -12.17 11.21
CA TYR A 138 10.52 -12.34 12.62
C TYR A 138 10.99 -13.69 13.19
N ALA A 139 10.84 -14.77 12.44
CA ALA A 139 11.32 -16.10 12.86
C ALA A 139 12.86 -16.22 12.93
N SER A 140 13.61 -15.34 12.26
CA SER A 140 15.07 -15.29 12.36
C SER A 140 15.61 -14.40 13.49
N LEU A 141 14.73 -13.63 14.14
CA LEU A 141 15.08 -12.76 15.28
C LEU A 141 14.89 -13.47 16.64
N SER A 142 14.25 -14.64 16.64
CA SER A 142 14.09 -15.54 17.79
C SER A 142 15.25 -16.51 17.91
#